data_AF-A0A1G2MWE5-F1
#
_entry.id   AF-A0A1G2MWE5-F1
#
_cell.length_a   1.000
_cell.length_b   1.000
_cell.length_c   1.000
_cell.angle_alpha   90.00
_cell.angle_beta   90.00
_cell.angle_gamma   90.00
#
_symmetry.space_group_name_H-M   'P 1'
#
loop_
_entity.id
_entity.type
_entity.pdbx_description
1 polymer ?
#
loop_
_entity_poly.entity_id
_entity_poly.type
_entity_poly.pdbx_seq_one_letter_code
_entity_poly.pdbx_strand_id
1 'polypeptide(L)'
;MKTVTPTPIQIDEEVIHVDPHLDEIEARREVHKYGGKHLSGNKNSRLRFSRDLPALGDDHFDNEKILPYGCGGGRFDEHNKGQDGGRLPDQCCTTLVAEYLGIRSSVIKPLIDEVLFCDQRSGVLDTQLASLVKVAHRSLPGSNQKVVNWASTALDAVDRQLTYKYESVASQSSLLQFLEALEKHDPTRYGSDPRARKSLETKLRRSMGRTDKLTDLANIVRCFYSTAVLEGADITEWVWFAFDRIFDDQILFWQAIDDCQSKDKIDPEALPRPVREYVEALVDNRGTMDLRMILLHSDNPHAASAARHEKGAGAEIVFIRKSTGHIAVFVNQNLRLTVSNVVRMLRFLELPKRGEDWQTDPRNRQSTVAFEWAELGKPGDFSNSNIHYFKAQDGESVLNGSATRPGILPSEVCSEALLEIARTGFHPRSIGRWMAEHGIQRSERRPENDGNGQIKPVNPSVSKEVETALDKAVAQ
;
A
#
# COMPACT_ATOMS: atom_id res chain seq x y z
N MET A 1 -18.92 32.34 32.93
CA MET A 1 -19.41 30.95 32.80
C MET A 1 -18.33 30.02 33.33
N LYS A 2 -18.61 29.17 34.32
CA LYS A 2 -17.67 28.13 34.73
C LYS A 2 -17.62 27.09 33.60
N THR A 3 -16.49 26.98 32.91
CA THR A 3 -16.24 25.87 31.98
C THR A 3 -16.28 24.59 32.79
N VAL A 4 -17.33 23.78 32.61
CA VAL A 4 -17.37 22.42 33.15
C VAL A 4 -16.26 21.68 32.42
N THR A 5 -15.17 21.38 33.12
CA THR A 5 -14.14 20.49 32.58
C THR A 5 -14.78 19.11 32.44
N PRO A 6 -14.86 18.55 31.21
CA PRO A 6 -15.42 17.22 31.03
C PRO A 6 -14.64 16.21 31.87
N THR A 7 -15.34 15.26 32.48
CA THR A 7 -14.73 14.15 33.20
C THR A 7 -13.85 13.37 32.22
N PRO A 8 -12.58 13.06 32.55
CA PRO A 8 -11.73 12.25 31.68
C PRO A 8 -12.36 10.88 31.41
N ILE A 9 -12.19 10.38 30.20
CA ILE A 9 -12.68 9.07 29.79
C ILE A 9 -11.70 8.02 30.32
N GLN A 10 -12.20 7.04 31.06
CA GLN A 10 -11.38 5.96 31.59
C GLN A 10 -11.04 4.97 30.48
N ILE A 11 -9.74 4.67 30.32
CA ILE A 11 -9.21 3.71 29.36
C ILE A 11 -8.57 2.54 30.11
N ASP A 12 -9.09 1.34 29.88
CA ASP A 12 -8.57 0.09 30.45
C ASP A 12 -7.81 -0.73 29.38
N GLU A 13 -8.19 -0.61 28.09
CA GLU A 13 -7.55 -1.28 26.96
C GLU A 13 -7.29 -0.33 25.78
N GLU A 14 -6.13 -0.48 25.14
CA GLU A 14 -5.78 0.15 23.87
C GLU A 14 -5.79 -0.89 22.76
N VAL A 15 -6.36 -0.56 21.60
CA VAL A 15 -6.40 -1.45 20.45
C VAL A 15 -5.74 -0.80 19.25
N ILE A 16 -4.90 -1.56 18.56
CA ILE A 16 -4.23 -1.13 17.33
C ILE A 16 -4.25 -2.28 16.32
N HIS A 17 -4.06 -1.98 15.04
CA HIS A 17 -3.93 -3.00 14.02
C HIS A 17 -2.77 -3.97 14.31
N VAL A 18 -2.92 -5.23 13.89
CA VAL A 18 -1.76 -6.11 13.68
C VAL A 18 -0.89 -5.50 12.58
N ASP A 19 0.43 -5.53 12.77
CA ASP A 19 1.40 -4.88 11.91
C ASP A 19 1.17 -3.36 11.78
N PRO A 20 1.05 -2.62 12.90
CA PRO A 20 0.70 -1.21 12.88
C PRO A 20 1.71 -0.36 12.11
N HIS A 21 1.18 0.64 11.41
CA HIS A 21 1.93 1.70 10.79
C HIS A 21 2.45 2.70 11.83
N LEU A 22 3.33 3.60 11.36
CA LEU A 22 4.01 4.55 12.23
C LEU A 22 3.05 5.54 12.89
N ASP A 23 1.98 5.94 12.20
CA ASP A 23 1.03 6.94 12.69
C ASP A 23 0.18 6.43 13.85
N GLU A 24 -0.11 5.13 13.89
CA GLU A 24 -0.82 4.54 15.02
C GLU A 24 0.12 4.35 16.24
N ILE A 25 1.39 4.02 15.99
CA ILE A 25 2.44 3.95 17.03
C ILE A 25 2.66 5.32 17.67
N GLU A 26 2.82 6.36 16.84
CA GLU A 26 3.01 7.74 17.32
C GLU A 26 1.75 8.27 18.02
N ALA A 27 0.56 8.02 17.47
CA ALA A 27 -0.71 8.39 18.11
C ALA A 27 -0.81 7.85 19.55
N ARG A 28 -0.46 6.57 19.74
CA ARG A 28 -0.42 5.96 21.07
C ARG A 28 0.60 6.63 21.99
N ARG A 29 1.81 6.89 21.50
CA ARG A 29 2.87 7.57 22.27
C ARG A 29 2.43 8.94 22.77
N GLU A 30 1.77 9.70 21.89
CA GLU A 30 1.24 11.03 22.19
C GLU A 30 0.11 11.01 23.23
N VAL A 31 -0.80 10.02 23.15
CA VAL A 31 -1.81 9.79 24.21
C VAL A 31 -1.13 9.48 25.54
N HIS A 32 -0.09 8.65 25.58
CA HIS A 32 0.62 8.33 26.84
C HIS A 32 1.29 9.54 27.46
N LYS A 33 1.83 10.45 26.62
CA LYS A 33 2.55 11.64 27.07
C LYS A 33 1.62 12.78 27.50
N TYR A 34 0.56 13.06 26.72
CA TYR A 34 -0.27 14.26 26.90
C TYR A 34 -1.75 13.96 27.20
N GLY A 35 -2.19 12.72 27.05
CA GLY A 35 -3.60 12.32 27.11
C GLY A 35 -4.24 12.34 28.49
N GLY A 36 -3.47 12.36 29.59
CA GLY A 36 -3.99 12.15 30.94
C GLY A 36 -5.08 13.14 31.41
N LYS A 37 -5.20 14.31 30.78
CA LYS A 37 -6.29 15.27 31.05
C LYS A 37 -7.63 14.88 30.43
N HIS A 38 -7.60 14.13 29.33
CA HIS A 38 -8.78 13.76 28.54
C HIS A 38 -9.10 12.26 28.64
N LEU A 39 -8.07 11.44 28.87
CA LEU A 39 -8.09 9.97 28.83
C LEU A 39 -7.37 9.45 30.09
N SER A 40 -8.11 9.15 31.16
CA SER A 40 -7.54 8.56 32.38
C SER A 40 -7.21 7.08 32.18
N GLY A 41 -6.23 6.55 32.90
CA GLY A 41 -5.82 5.14 32.77
C GLY A 41 -4.89 4.84 31.58
N ASN A 42 -4.74 5.77 30.63
CA ASN A 42 -3.92 5.65 29.42
C ASN A 42 -2.52 5.01 29.66
N LYS A 43 -1.77 5.44 30.68
CA LYS A 43 -0.42 4.91 30.97
C LYS A 43 -0.37 3.46 31.44
N ASN A 44 -1.47 2.93 31.98
CA ASN A 44 -1.55 1.59 32.55
C ASN A 44 -2.47 0.66 31.74
N SER A 45 -3.00 1.14 30.63
CA SER A 45 -3.90 0.39 29.76
C SER A 45 -3.18 -0.80 29.11
N ARG A 46 -3.93 -1.88 28.86
CA ARG A 46 -3.41 -3.05 28.16
C ARG A 46 -3.43 -2.81 26.65
N LEU A 47 -2.31 -3.01 25.96
CA LEU A 47 -2.27 -2.98 24.50
C LEU A 47 -2.71 -4.33 23.91
N ARG A 48 -3.67 -4.31 22.98
CA ARG A 48 -4.11 -5.44 22.18
C ARG A 48 -3.96 -5.16 20.68
N PHE A 49 -3.45 -6.14 19.94
CA PHE A 49 -3.37 -6.09 18.49
C PHE A 49 -4.57 -6.80 17.87
N SER A 50 -5.22 -6.21 16.87
CA SER A 50 -6.40 -6.78 16.22
C SER A 50 -6.33 -6.68 14.69
N ARG A 51 -6.85 -7.69 13.99
CA ARG A 51 -7.09 -7.62 12.52
C ARG A 51 -8.51 -7.17 12.20
N ASP A 52 -9.46 -7.47 13.09
CA ASP A 52 -10.90 -7.43 12.82
C ASP A 52 -11.64 -6.71 13.95
N LEU A 53 -11.31 -5.43 14.18
CA LEU A 53 -12.08 -4.61 15.10
C LEU A 53 -13.30 -4.04 14.36
N PRO A 54 -14.54 -4.43 14.73
CA PRO A 54 -15.75 -3.91 14.07
C PRO A 54 -15.90 -2.39 14.25
N ALA A 55 -16.56 -1.76 13.28
CA ALA A 55 -16.88 -0.34 13.32
C ALA A 55 -18.03 -0.07 14.30
N LEU A 56 -17.73 0.39 15.53
CA LEU A 56 -18.72 0.50 16.63
C LEU A 56 -18.93 1.93 17.17
N GLY A 57 -18.15 2.90 16.73
CA GLY A 57 -18.29 4.32 17.12
C GLY A 57 -17.81 4.64 18.55
N ASP A 58 -17.68 5.93 18.85
CA ASP A 58 -17.07 6.43 20.10
C ASP A 58 -17.81 6.03 21.37
N ASP A 59 -19.15 6.12 21.39
CA ASP A 59 -19.96 5.80 22.58
C ASP A 59 -19.77 4.35 23.03
N HIS A 60 -19.63 3.42 22.08
CA HIS A 60 -19.36 2.03 22.40
C HIS A 60 -18.00 1.87 23.07
N PHE A 61 -16.95 2.42 22.45
CA PHE A 61 -15.59 2.31 22.95
C PHE A 61 -15.38 2.99 24.30
N ASP A 62 -16.00 4.15 24.53
CA ASP A 62 -15.94 4.84 25.83
C ASP A 62 -16.61 4.02 26.94
N ASN A 63 -17.77 3.42 26.66
CA ASN A 63 -18.49 2.57 27.63
C ASN A 63 -17.70 1.31 27.98
N GLU A 64 -17.05 0.69 26.98
CA GLU A 64 -16.18 -0.48 27.15
C GLU A 64 -14.76 -0.12 27.63
N LYS A 65 -14.44 1.18 27.74
CA LYS A 65 -13.12 1.72 28.12
C LYS A 65 -11.99 1.23 27.21
N ILE A 66 -12.30 1.11 25.93
CA ILE A 66 -11.38 0.70 24.87
C ILE A 66 -10.98 1.94 24.09
N LEU A 67 -9.70 2.10 23.77
CA LEU A 67 -9.21 3.17 22.90
C LEU A 67 -8.57 2.60 21.63
N PRO A 68 -9.30 2.59 20.50
CA PRO A 68 -8.72 2.14 19.24
C PRO A 68 -7.91 3.24 18.55
N TYR A 69 -6.79 2.86 17.94
CA TYR A 69 -5.92 3.70 17.12
C TYR A 69 -5.95 3.22 15.67
N GLY A 70 -6.37 4.09 14.75
CA GLY A 70 -6.41 3.83 13.30
C GLY A 70 -7.45 2.79 12.88
N CYS A 71 -8.31 2.32 13.79
CA CYS A 71 -9.21 1.19 13.55
C CYS A 71 -10.57 1.30 14.26
N GLY A 72 -11.52 0.45 13.88
CA GLY A 72 -12.79 0.26 14.58
C GLY A 72 -13.80 1.41 14.46
N GLY A 73 -13.57 2.41 13.62
CA GLY A 73 -14.48 3.54 13.40
C GLY A 73 -14.58 4.52 14.58
N GLY A 74 -13.68 4.45 15.56
CA GLY A 74 -13.62 5.38 16.70
C GLY A 74 -13.04 6.74 16.32
N ARG A 75 -12.93 7.68 17.28
CA ARG A 75 -12.41 9.05 17.07
C ARG A 75 -11.04 9.15 16.41
N PHE A 76 -10.18 8.14 16.62
CA PHE A 76 -8.83 8.10 16.06
C PHE A 76 -8.69 7.16 14.86
N ASP A 77 -9.81 6.81 14.22
CA ASP A 77 -9.84 6.12 12.94
C ASP A 77 -10.17 7.13 11.82
N GLU A 78 -9.24 7.36 10.90
CA GLU A 78 -9.44 8.23 9.73
C GLU A 78 -10.15 7.53 8.56
N HIS A 79 -10.35 6.22 8.65
CA HIS A 79 -11.05 5.45 7.65
C HIS A 79 -12.57 5.70 7.75
N ASN A 80 -13.24 5.73 6.61
CA ASN A 80 -14.70 5.85 6.48
C ASN A 80 -15.34 7.15 7.02
N LYS A 81 -14.55 8.20 7.28
CA LYS A 81 -15.06 9.51 7.74
C LYS A 81 -15.07 10.61 6.67
N GLY A 82 -14.56 10.34 5.47
CA GLY A 82 -14.62 11.26 4.32
C GLY A 82 -16.03 11.41 3.73
N GLN A 83 -16.25 12.43 2.91
CA GLN A 83 -17.57 12.76 2.33
C GLN A 83 -18.22 11.60 1.55
N ASP A 84 -17.41 10.69 1.00
CA ASP A 84 -17.86 9.51 0.23
C ASP A 84 -17.69 8.18 1.00
N GLY A 85 -17.57 8.23 2.33
CA GLY A 85 -17.15 7.06 3.12
C GLY A 85 -15.69 6.67 2.88
N GLY A 86 -14.90 7.59 2.34
CA GLY A 86 -13.47 7.42 2.11
C GLY A 86 -12.61 7.82 3.31
N ARG A 87 -11.30 7.82 3.12
CA ARG A 87 -10.33 8.33 4.10
C ARG A 87 -10.44 9.84 4.23
N LEU A 88 -10.27 10.38 5.44
CA LEU A 88 -10.19 11.83 5.65
C LEU A 88 -8.93 12.41 4.97
N PRO A 89 -9.07 13.41 4.08
CA PRO A 89 -7.90 14.03 3.44
C PRO A 89 -7.06 14.77 4.48
N ASP A 90 -5.74 14.75 4.31
CA ASP A 90 -4.78 15.44 5.19
C ASP A 90 -4.86 15.05 6.68
N GLN A 91 -5.46 13.90 7.00
CA GLN A 91 -5.48 13.31 8.33
C GLN A 91 -5.01 11.84 8.34
N CYS A 92 -4.20 11.52 9.35
CA CYS A 92 -3.87 10.16 9.79
C CYS A 92 -4.16 10.03 11.30
N CYS A 93 -4.02 8.82 11.87
CA CYS A 93 -4.35 8.57 13.27
C CYS A 93 -3.64 9.53 14.24
N THR A 94 -2.34 9.80 14.03
CA THR A 94 -1.59 10.77 14.84
C THR A 94 -2.18 12.18 14.79
N THR A 95 -2.59 12.65 13.60
CA THR A 95 -3.15 14.01 13.48
C THR A 95 -4.50 14.18 14.16
N LEU A 96 -5.28 13.10 14.26
CA LEU A 96 -6.56 13.06 14.99
C LEU A 96 -6.33 13.12 16.49
N VAL A 97 -5.36 12.34 17.01
CA VAL A 97 -4.93 12.42 18.41
C VAL A 97 -4.40 13.82 18.73
N ALA A 98 -3.55 14.38 17.87
CA ALA A 98 -2.96 15.69 18.10
C ALA A 98 -4.00 16.81 18.15
N GLU A 99 -5.07 16.70 17.35
CA GLU A 99 -6.21 17.61 17.37
C GLU A 99 -6.99 17.47 18.67
N TYR A 100 -7.35 16.23 19.04
CA TYR A 100 -8.11 15.92 20.24
C TYR A 100 -7.42 16.38 21.53
N LEU A 101 -6.10 16.22 21.60
CA LEU A 101 -5.29 16.63 22.75
C LEU A 101 -4.89 18.12 22.73
N GLY A 102 -5.21 18.86 21.66
CA GLY A 102 -4.86 20.27 21.52
C GLY A 102 -3.35 20.52 21.37
N ILE A 103 -2.60 19.56 20.81
CA ILE A 103 -1.13 19.62 20.67
C ILE A 103 -0.66 19.90 19.24
N ARG A 104 -1.56 20.18 18.29
CA ARG A 104 -1.18 20.50 16.88
C ARG A 104 -0.25 21.70 16.72
N SER A 105 -0.27 22.66 17.64
CA SER A 105 0.61 23.86 17.60
C SER A 105 1.84 23.74 18.51
N SER A 106 2.15 22.53 18.99
CA SER A 106 3.26 22.30 19.91
C SER A 106 4.59 22.11 19.18
N VAL A 107 5.67 21.97 19.96
CA VAL A 107 7.04 21.75 19.44
C VAL A 107 7.19 20.48 18.60
N ILE A 108 6.29 19.52 18.77
CA ILE A 108 6.29 18.24 18.04
C ILE A 108 5.52 18.29 16.71
N LYS A 109 4.94 19.44 16.33
CA LYS A 109 4.25 19.59 15.04
C LYS A 109 5.08 19.08 13.85
N PRO A 110 6.40 19.36 13.75
CA PRO A 110 7.20 18.83 12.64
C PRO A 110 7.21 17.30 12.55
N LEU A 111 7.19 16.60 13.69
CA LEU A 111 7.12 15.14 13.74
C LEU A 111 5.74 14.64 13.27
N ILE A 112 4.67 15.28 13.75
CA ILE A 112 3.29 14.98 13.32
C ILE A 112 3.14 15.15 11.79
N ASP A 113 3.67 16.24 11.24
CA ASP A 113 3.64 16.53 9.80
C ASP A 113 4.42 15.47 9.00
N GLU A 114 5.56 15.01 9.51
CA GLU A 114 6.34 13.95 8.85
C GLU A 114 5.64 12.59 8.92
N VAL A 115 4.99 12.26 10.04
CA VAL A 115 4.21 11.04 10.18
C VAL A 115 3.01 11.04 9.22
N LEU A 116 2.31 12.17 9.11
CA LEU A 116 1.24 12.36 8.12
C LEU A 116 1.77 12.17 6.69
N PHE A 117 2.91 12.79 6.36
CA PHE A 117 3.55 12.62 5.05
C PHE A 117 3.86 11.14 4.77
N CYS A 118 4.43 10.44 5.75
CA CYS A 118 4.82 9.03 5.62
C CYS A 118 3.62 8.08 5.43
N ASP A 119 2.46 8.45 5.96
CA ASP A 119 1.28 7.62 5.87
C ASP A 119 0.47 7.90 4.59
N GLN A 120 0.34 9.17 4.18
CA GLN A 120 -0.54 9.53 3.06
C GLN A 120 0.14 9.61 1.69
N ARG A 121 1.45 9.90 1.63
CA ARG A 121 2.11 10.23 0.37
C ARG A 121 2.98 9.11 -0.16
N SER A 122 3.06 9.02 -1.49
CA SER A 122 4.11 8.26 -2.15
C SER A 122 5.48 8.94 -1.94
N GLY A 123 6.56 8.16 -1.99
CA GLY A 123 7.93 8.69 -1.87
C GLY A 123 8.52 8.64 -0.46
N VAL A 124 7.91 7.92 0.47
CA VAL A 124 8.55 7.55 1.74
C VAL A 124 9.83 6.77 1.46
N LEU A 125 10.90 7.17 2.12
CA LEU A 125 12.23 6.62 1.88
C LEU A 125 12.40 5.29 2.63
N ASP A 126 13.17 4.37 2.07
CA ASP A 126 13.37 3.03 2.66
C ASP A 126 14.03 3.03 4.04
N THR A 127 14.69 4.13 4.42
CA THR A 127 15.35 4.32 5.72
C THR A 127 14.60 5.27 6.64
N GLN A 128 13.42 5.77 6.24
CA GLN A 128 12.52 6.43 7.18
C GLN A 128 11.83 5.41 8.06
N LEU A 129 11.56 5.78 9.31
CA LEU A 129 11.02 4.87 10.33
C LEU A 129 9.72 4.18 9.88
N ALA A 130 8.86 4.85 9.13
CA ALA A 130 7.63 4.25 8.61
C ALA A 130 7.90 3.07 7.67
N SER A 131 8.89 3.18 6.80
CA SER A 131 9.32 2.07 5.93
C SER A 131 9.99 0.97 6.74
N LEU A 132 10.82 1.33 7.72
CA LEU A 132 11.50 0.36 8.59
C LEU A 132 10.51 -0.45 9.43
N VAL A 133 9.45 0.17 9.96
CA VAL A 133 8.37 -0.51 10.68
C VAL A 133 7.69 -1.54 9.78
N LYS A 134 7.32 -1.18 8.55
CA LYS A 134 6.72 -2.10 7.56
C LYS A 134 7.64 -3.27 7.25
N VAL A 135 8.93 -3.02 7.08
CA VAL A 135 9.94 -4.05 6.82
C VAL A 135 10.15 -4.95 8.05
N ALA A 136 10.14 -4.41 9.26
CA ALA A 136 10.27 -5.16 10.50
C ALA A 136 9.07 -6.10 10.73
N HIS A 137 7.84 -5.65 10.49
CA HIS A 137 6.66 -6.51 10.59
C HIS A 137 6.67 -7.66 9.60
N ARG A 138 7.02 -7.39 8.35
CA ARG A 138 7.12 -8.41 7.28
C ARG A 138 8.10 -9.53 7.61
N SER A 139 9.21 -9.18 8.24
CA SER A 139 10.32 -10.10 8.56
C SER A 139 10.18 -10.76 9.93
N LEU A 140 9.34 -10.21 10.82
CA LEU A 140 9.06 -10.75 12.15
C LEU A 140 7.54 -10.91 12.38
N PRO A 141 6.84 -11.77 11.63
CA PRO A 141 5.40 -11.98 11.81
C PRO A 141 5.06 -12.30 13.26
N GLY A 142 4.03 -11.65 13.81
CA GLY A 142 3.59 -11.85 15.19
C GLY A 142 4.42 -11.13 16.27
N SER A 143 5.48 -10.41 15.90
CA SER A 143 6.32 -9.66 16.86
C SER A 143 5.86 -8.22 17.08
N ASN A 144 4.54 -7.96 17.06
CA ASN A 144 4.00 -6.59 17.02
C ASN A 144 4.52 -5.70 18.16
N GLN A 145 4.45 -6.20 19.41
CA GLN A 145 4.91 -5.44 20.57
C GLN A 145 6.39 -5.05 20.47
N LYS A 146 7.23 -5.94 19.94
CA LYS A 146 8.67 -5.69 19.78
C LYS A 146 8.90 -4.55 18.80
N VAL A 147 8.20 -4.54 17.66
CA VAL A 147 8.33 -3.49 16.64
C VAL A 147 7.77 -2.16 17.16
N VAL A 148 6.62 -2.17 17.84
CA VAL A 148 6.05 -0.96 18.48
C VAL A 148 7.02 -0.34 19.48
N ASN A 149 7.61 -1.16 20.37
CA ASN A 149 8.59 -0.68 21.35
C ASN A 149 9.83 -0.12 20.66
N TRP A 150 10.38 -0.85 19.69
CA TRP A 150 11.56 -0.43 18.92
C TRP A 150 11.34 0.92 18.21
N ALA A 151 10.19 1.10 17.56
CA ALA A 151 9.85 2.35 16.88
C ALA A 151 9.57 3.50 17.88
N SER A 152 8.91 3.22 19.00
CA SER A 152 8.64 4.20 20.05
C SER A 152 9.93 4.79 20.62
N THR A 153 10.98 3.98 20.80
CA THR A 153 12.30 4.45 21.24
C THR A 153 12.90 5.49 20.29
N ALA A 154 12.77 5.30 18.97
CA ALA A 154 13.23 6.29 17.99
C ALA A 154 12.40 7.58 18.03
N LEU A 155 11.08 7.46 18.16
CA LEU A 155 10.19 8.62 18.27
C LEU A 155 10.50 9.43 19.52
N ASP A 156 10.77 8.79 20.66
CA ASP A 156 11.18 9.47 21.90
C ASP A 156 12.49 10.25 21.73
N ALA A 157 13.47 9.70 21.00
CA ALA A 157 14.72 10.40 20.70
C ALA A 157 14.48 11.62 19.80
N VAL A 158 13.66 11.48 18.74
CA VAL A 158 13.33 12.60 17.85
C VAL A 158 12.56 13.70 18.59
N ASP A 159 11.54 13.33 19.36
CA ASP A 159 10.74 14.26 20.17
C ASP A 159 11.59 15.01 21.20
N ARG A 160 12.46 14.31 21.94
CA ARG A 160 13.41 14.96 22.87
C ARG A 160 14.34 15.93 22.14
N GLN A 161 14.85 15.55 20.97
CA GLN A 161 15.70 16.43 20.17
C GLN A 161 14.95 17.69 19.72
N LEU A 162 13.70 17.56 19.27
CA LEU A 162 12.85 18.69 18.89
C LEU A 162 12.53 19.61 20.08
N THR A 163 12.21 19.00 21.23
CA THR A 163 11.79 19.70 22.45
C THR A 163 12.93 20.48 23.09
N TYR A 164 14.08 19.83 23.30
CA TYR A 164 15.17 20.38 24.11
C TYR A 164 16.34 20.92 23.29
N LYS A 165 16.40 20.61 21.98
CA LYS A 165 17.43 21.08 21.04
C LYS A 165 18.85 20.78 21.54
N TYR A 166 19.10 19.53 21.95
CA TYR A 166 20.43 19.11 22.39
C TYR A 166 21.48 19.34 21.31
N GLU A 167 22.70 19.66 21.74
CA GLU A 167 23.83 19.83 20.84
C GLU A 167 24.27 18.49 20.22
N SER A 168 24.93 18.56 19.07
CA SER A 168 25.53 17.37 18.45
C SER A 168 26.73 16.90 19.26
N VAL A 169 26.81 15.59 19.52
CA VAL A 169 27.97 14.98 20.16
C VAL A 169 29.11 14.79 19.14
N ALA A 170 30.35 15.08 19.52
CA ALA A 170 31.50 15.00 18.61
C ALA A 170 31.86 13.55 18.19
N SER A 171 31.61 12.57 19.05
CA SER A 171 32.00 11.17 18.86
C SER A 171 30.81 10.28 18.45
N GLN A 172 30.32 10.45 17.23
CA GLN A 172 29.22 9.64 16.69
C GLN A 172 29.73 8.58 15.71
N SER A 173 29.29 7.33 15.87
CA SER A 173 29.50 6.31 14.84
C SER A 173 28.55 6.57 13.67
N SER A 174 29.09 6.58 12.46
CA SER A 174 28.32 6.62 11.22
C SER A 174 27.60 5.28 10.98
N LEU A 175 26.56 5.31 10.15
CA LEU A 175 25.84 4.09 9.75
C LEU A 175 26.76 3.06 9.08
N LEU A 176 27.80 3.50 8.37
CA LEU A 176 28.78 2.59 7.76
C LEU A 176 29.70 1.94 8.80
N GLN A 177 30.08 2.66 9.86
CA GLN A 177 30.84 2.07 10.96
C GLN A 177 30.00 1.02 11.71
N PHE A 178 28.70 1.27 11.91
CA PHE A 178 27.79 0.24 12.43
C PHE A 178 27.71 -0.98 11.51
N LEU A 179 27.68 -0.78 10.19
CA LEU A 179 27.59 -1.86 9.22
C LEU A 179 28.87 -2.69 9.21
N GLU A 180 30.04 -2.05 9.20
CA GLU A 180 31.33 -2.73 9.31
C GLU A 180 31.44 -3.55 10.61
N ALA A 181 30.92 -3.02 11.73
CA ALA A 181 30.89 -3.74 13.00
C ALA A 181 29.95 -4.96 12.93
N LEU A 182 28.78 -4.80 12.30
CA LEU A 182 27.83 -5.89 12.10
C LEU A 182 28.36 -6.99 11.19
N GLU A 183 29.03 -6.63 10.09
CA GLU A 183 29.67 -7.57 9.16
C GLU A 183 30.80 -8.37 9.83
N LYS A 184 31.51 -7.77 10.78
CA LYS A 184 32.50 -8.50 11.60
C LYS A 184 31.82 -9.42 12.62
N HIS A 185 30.65 -9.04 13.13
CA HIS A 185 29.89 -9.84 14.08
C HIS A 185 29.26 -11.07 13.42
N ASP A 186 28.73 -10.93 12.19
CA ASP A 186 28.12 -12.01 11.42
C ASP A 186 28.57 -12.00 9.94
N PRO A 187 29.81 -12.44 9.66
CA PRO A 187 30.37 -12.39 8.31
C PRO A 187 29.66 -13.36 7.34
N THR A 188 29.13 -14.47 7.84
CA THR A 188 28.45 -15.47 7.03
C THR A 188 27.14 -14.93 6.47
N ARG A 189 26.32 -14.28 7.31
CA ARG A 189 25.04 -13.69 6.89
C ARG A 189 25.25 -12.59 5.86
N TYR A 190 26.09 -11.61 6.15
CA TYR A 190 26.29 -10.46 5.27
C TYR A 190 27.14 -10.76 4.03
N GLY A 191 27.89 -11.87 4.05
CA GLY A 191 28.57 -12.42 2.87
C GLY A 191 27.68 -13.28 1.96
N SER A 192 26.47 -13.64 2.38
CA SER A 192 25.62 -14.60 1.65
C SER A 192 25.03 -14.07 0.34
N ASP A 193 24.68 -12.78 0.27
CA ASP A 193 24.23 -12.12 -0.97
C ASP A 193 24.90 -10.74 -1.13
N PRO A 194 25.92 -10.62 -2.00
CA PRO A 194 26.61 -9.36 -2.26
C PRO A 194 25.72 -8.25 -2.85
N ARG A 195 24.63 -8.60 -3.54
CA ARG A 195 23.69 -7.64 -4.15
C ARG A 195 22.84 -7.00 -3.05
N ALA A 196 22.32 -7.82 -2.13
CA ALA A 196 21.57 -7.34 -0.98
C ALA A 196 22.45 -6.46 -0.09
N ARG A 197 23.68 -6.89 0.21
CA ARG A 197 24.67 -6.12 0.98
C ARG A 197 24.95 -4.76 0.34
N LYS A 198 25.25 -4.73 -0.96
CA LYS A 198 25.51 -3.47 -1.69
C LYS A 198 24.29 -2.55 -1.69
N SER A 199 23.08 -3.12 -1.75
CA SER A 199 21.83 -2.37 -1.70
C SER A 199 21.62 -1.73 -0.33
N LEU A 200 21.86 -2.47 0.76
CA LEU A 200 21.87 -1.93 2.12
C LEU A 200 22.87 -0.78 2.23
N GLU A 201 24.14 -1.00 1.87
CA GLU A 201 25.19 0.02 1.93
C GLU A 201 24.78 1.31 1.18
N THR A 202 24.21 1.16 -0.01
CA THR A 202 23.72 2.29 -0.83
C THR A 202 22.61 3.07 -0.11
N LYS A 203 21.66 2.38 0.53
CA LYS A 203 20.58 3.01 1.31
C LYS A 203 21.14 3.77 2.51
N LEU A 204 22.12 3.20 3.23
CA LEU A 204 22.78 3.85 4.37
C LEU A 204 23.54 5.12 3.93
N ARG A 205 24.27 5.06 2.82
CA ARG A 205 24.97 6.24 2.25
C ARG A 205 23.99 7.37 1.91
N ARG A 206 22.85 7.03 1.28
CA ARG A 206 21.80 8.00 0.96
C ARG A 206 21.17 8.60 2.22
N SER A 207 20.92 7.78 3.24
CA SER A 207 20.41 8.22 4.54
C SER A 207 21.33 9.25 5.20
N MET A 208 22.64 8.97 5.28
CA MET A 208 23.61 9.92 5.85
C MET A 208 23.73 11.25 5.07
N GLY A 209 23.39 11.24 3.78
CA GLY A 209 23.36 12.45 2.95
C GLY A 209 22.11 13.33 3.14
N ARG A 210 21.12 12.87 3.90
CA ARG A 210 19.85 13.58 4.13
C ARG A 210 19.80 14.18 5.53
N THR A 211 19.36 15.43 5.60
CA THR A 211 19.21 16.17 6.87
C THR A 211 17.81 16.75 7.05
N ASP A 212 16.95 16.65 6.02
CA ASP A 212 15.62 17.24 5.96
C ASP A 212 14.50 16.30 6.44
N LYS A 213 14.83 15.08 6.86
CA LYS A 213 13.90 14.05 7.32
C LYS A 213 14.17 13.70 8.78
N LEU A 214 13.21 13.97 9.66
CA LEU A 214 13.30 13.75 11.10
C LEU A 214 13.36 12.27 11.44
N THR A 215 12.62 11.44 10.71
CA THR A 215 12.50 10.00 10.96
C THR A 215 13.42 9.15 10.08
N ASP A 216 14.34 9.76 9.33
CA ASP A 216 15.37 9.02 8.59
C ASP A 216 16.42 8.43 9.54
N LEU A 217 16.87 7.22 9.25
CA LEU A 217 17.74 6.42 10.11
C LEU A 217 18.99 7.17 10.59
N ALA A 218 19.67 7.90 9.72
CA ALA A 218 20.84 8.70 10.12
C ALA A 218 20.46 9.83 11.09
N ASN A 219 19.29 10.44 10.93
CA ASN A 219 18.82 11.46 11.88
C ASN A 219 18.43 10.84 13.22
N ILE A 220 17.75 9.70 13.23
CA ILE A 220 17.40 8.97 14.46
C ILE A 220 18.66 8.60 15.26
N VAL A 221 19.68 8.06 14.60
CA VAL A 221 20.96 7.71 15.27
C VAL A 221 21.63 8.95 15.88
N ARG A 222 21.64 10.09 15.18
CA ARG A 222 22.11 11.36 15.75
C ARG A 222 21.30 11.76 16.99
N CYS A 223 19.98 11.60 16.95
CA CYS A 223 19.11 11.89 18.10
C CYS A 223 19.44 10.98 19.29
N PHE A 224 19.73 9.69 19.08
CA PHE A 224 20.15 8.82 20.19
C PHE A 224 21.41 9.33 20.90
N TYR A 225 22.44 9.69 20.12
CA TYR A 225 23.66 10.26 20.69
C TYR A 225 23.41 11.56 21.45
N SER A 226 22.57 12.46 20.93
CA SER A 226 22.33 13.77 21.54
C SER A 226 21.39 13.74 22.75
N THR A 227 20.44 12.81 22.80
CA THR A 227 19.37 12.81 23.82
C THR A 227 19.57 11.82 24.96
N ALA A 228 20.56 10.93 24.85
CA ALA A 228 20.80 9.82 25.78
C ALA A 228 19.54 8.97 26.06
N VAL A 229 18.66 8.81 25.05
CA VAL A 229 17.54 7.86 25.13
C VAL A 229 18.05 6.42 25.18
N LEU A 230 19.15 6.16 24.47
CA LEU A 230 19.91 4.92 24.49
C LEU A 230 21.38 5.26 24.72
N GLU A 231 22.14 4.33 25.30
CA GLU A 231 23.57 4.49 25.56
C GLU A 231 24.37 3.33 24.96
N GLY A 232 25.55 3.64 24.40
CA GLY A 232 26.57 2.65 24.03
C GLY A 232 26.06 1.46 23.21
N ALA A 233 26.01 0.29 23.85
CA ALA A 233 25.61 -0.98 23.23
C ALA A 233 24.16 -0.97 22.75
N ASP A 234 23.26 -0.27 23.45
CA ASP A 234 21.83 -0.24 23.09
C ASP A 234 21.59 0.48 21.75
N ILE A 235 22.38 1.52 21.46
CA ILE A 235 22.35 2.18 20.14
C ILE A 235 22.76 1.19 19.05
N THR A 236 23.81 0.41 19.32
CA THR A 236 24.33 -0.59 18.38
C THR A 236 23.27 -1.65 18.08
N GLU A 237 22.66 -2.23 19.12
CA GLU A 237 21.59 -3.23 18.96
C GLU A 237 20.38 -2.68 18.21
N TRP A 238 19.96 -1.44 18.52
CA TRP A 238 18.84 -0.80 17.84
C TRP A 238 19.13 -0.59 16.34
N VAL A 239 20.34 -0.15 15.99
CA VAL A 239 20.77 0.07 14.60
C VAL A 239 20.93 -1.25 13.86
N TRP A 240 21.54 -2.26 14.48
CA TRP A 240 21.70 -3.58 13.89
C TRP A 240 20.35 -4.24 13.62
N PHE A 241 19.37 -4.06 14.51
CA PHE A 241 18.00 -4.48 14.23
C PHE A 241 17.47 -3.85 12.94
N ALA A 242 17.67 -2.54 12.71
CA ALA A 242 17.25 -1.91 11.46
C ALA A 242 17.99 -2.49 10.24
N PHE A 243 19.31 -2.71 10.35
CA PHE A 243 20.14 -3.21 9.25
C PHE A 243 19.77 -4.62 8.84
N ASP A 244 19.58 -5.52 9.80
CA ASP A 244 19.15 -6.89 9.53
C ASP A 244 17.83 -6.90 8.76
N ARG A 245 16.89 -6.04 9.16
CA ARG A 245 15.56 -5.97 8.54
C ARG A 245 15.61 -5.43 7.13
N ILE A 246 16.40 -4.36 6.89
CA ILE A 246 16.64 -3.87 5.53
C ILE A 246 17.33 -4.97 4.69
N PHE A 247 18.32 -5.67 5.24
CA PHE A 247 19.06 -6.71 4.53
C PHE A 247 18.16 -7.89 4.13
N ASP A 248 17.35 -8.40 5.06
CA ASP A 248 16.36 -9.46 4.82
C ASP A 248 15.39 -9.04 3.69
N ASP A 249 14.93 -7.80 3.72
CA ASP A 249 14.05 -7.26 2.67
C ASP A 249 14.74 -7.13 1.31
N GLN A 250 16.03 -6.80 1.28
CA GLN A 250 16.82 -6.77 0.05
C GLN A 250 17.11 -8.18 -0.50
N ILE A 251 17.29 -9.19 0.36
CA ILE A 251 17.36 -10.59 -0.09
C ILE A 251 16.08 -10.96 -0.84
N LEU A 252 14.91 -10.71 -0.23
CA LEU A 252 13.62 -10.99 -0.87
C LEU A 252 13.46 -10.24 -2.20
N PHE A 253 13.88 -8.97 -2.26
CA PHE A 253 13.85 -8.20 -3.51
C PHE A 253 14.71 -8.84 -4.61
N TRP A 254 15.95 -9.26 -4.31
CA TRP A 254 16.83 -9.87 -5.30
C TRP A 254 16.39 -11.27 -5.70
N GLN A 255 15.81 -12.05 -4.78
CA GLN A 255 15.14 -13.30 -5.12
C GLN A 255 13.98 -13.07 -6.11
N ALA A 256 13.16 -12.03 -5.89
CA ALA A 256 12.09 -11.69 -6.83
C ALA A 256 12.63 -11.25 -8.21
N ILE A 257 13.81 -10.61 -8.27
CA ILE A 257 14.48 -10.32 -9.55
C ILE A 257 14.86 -11.62 -10.26
N ASP A 258 15.43 -12.57 -9.53
CA ASP A 258 15.82 -13.89 -10.06
C ASP A 258 14.58 -14.66 -10.54
N ASP A 259 13.48 -14.65 -9.78
CA ASP A 259 12.17 -15.22 -10.17
C ASP A 259 11.68 -14.59 -11.48
N CYS A 260 11.76 -13.26 -11.58
CA CYS A 260 11.38 -12.51 -12.77
C CYS A 260 12.22 -12.86 -13.99
N GLN A 261 13.45 -13.36 -13.83
CA GLN A 261 14.39 -13.69 -14.89
C GLN A 261 14.40 -15.18 -15.28
N SER A 262 13.94 -16.05 -14.37
CA SER A 262 13.99 -17.52 -14.52
C SER A 262 13.54 -17.99 -15.91
N LYS A 263 14.38 -18.82 -16.56
CA LYS A 263 14.13 -19.44 -17.87
C LYS A 263 13.88 -20.95 -17.77
N ASP A 264 14.27 -21.54 -16.64
CA ASP A 264 14.33 -23.00 -16.46
C ASP A 264 12.95 -23.63 -16.30
N LYS A 265 12.84 -24.92 -16.65
CA LYS A 265 11.60 -25.70 -16.49
C LYS A 265 11.45 -25.88 -15.00
N ILE A 266 10.56 -25.08 -14.41
CA ILE A 266 10.20 -25.24 -13.02
C ILE A 266 9.64 -26.66 -12.88
N ASP A 267 10.11 -27.34 -11.83
CA ASP A 267 9.61 -28.63 -11.34
C ASP A 267 8.08 -28.68 -11.50
N PRO A 268 7.48 -29.77 -12.02
CA PRO A 268 6.02 -29.88 -12.13
C PRO A 268 5.25 -29.63 -10.81
N GLU A 269 5.89 -29.69 -9.64
CA GLU A 269 5.30 -29.27 -8.36
C GLU A 269 5.48 -27.77 -8.01
N ALA A 270 6.32 -27.03 -8.73
CA ALA A 270 6.63 -25.64 -8.44
C ALA A 270 5.84 -24.65 -9.32
N LEU A 271 5.76 -23.40 -8.84
CA LEU A 271 4.91 -22.34 -9.40
C LEU A 271 5.14 -22.16 -10.92
N PRO A 272 4.09 -21.84 -11.72
CA PRO A 272 4.24 -21.63 -13.14
C PRO A 272 5.31 -20.58 -13.48
N ARG A 273 5.97 -20.79 -14.63
CA ARG A 273 7.01 -19.88 -15.13
C ARG A 273 6.46 -18.46 -15.35
N PRO A 274 7.30 -17.43 -15.16
CA PRO A 274 6.93 -16.08 -15.55
C PRO A 274 6.62 -16.02 -17.05
N VAL A 275 5.47 -15.46 -17.41
CA VAL A 275 5.09 -15.23 -18.82
C VAL A 275 5.37 -13.78 -19.16
N ARG A 276 6.21 -13.53 -20.16
CA ARG A 276 6.60 -12.18 -20.62
C ARG A 276 6.15 -11.98 -22.05
N GLU A 277 5.40 -10.91 -22.31
CA GLU A 277 4.88 -10.60 -23.64
C GLU A 277 4.89 -9.09 -23.88
N TYR A 278 4.74 -8.71 -25.15
CA TYR A 278 4.37 -7.34 -25.51
C TYR A 278 2.86 -7.28 -25.71
N VAL A 279 2.22 -6.26 -25.15
CA VAL A 279 0.79 -6.03 -25.29
C VAL A 279 0.56 -4.65 -25.91
N GLU A 280 -0.32 -4.60 -26.90
CA GLU A 280 -0.75 -3.37 -27.54
C GLU A 280 -1.61 -2.57 -26.54
N ALA A 281 -1.27 -1.32 -26.31
CA ALA A 281 -2.00 -0.41 -25.42
C ALA A 281 -2.19 0.95 -26.06
N LEU A 282 -3.36 1.56 -25.86
CA LEU A 282 -3.60 2.95 -26.18
C LEU A 282 -3.15 3.81 -24.99
N VAL A 283 -2.10 4.60 -25.18
CA VAL A 283 -1.53 5.47 -24.16
C VAL A 283 -1.92 6.92 -24.45
N ASP A 284 -2.48 7.60 -23.45
CA ASP A 284 -2.91 9.00 -23.56
C ASP A 284 -1.78 9.88 -24.13
N ASN A 285 -2.10 10.63 -25.20
CA ASN A 285 -1.18 11.52 -25.92
C ASN A 285 0.02 10.86 -26.62
N ARG A 286 0.15 9.52 -26.57
CA ARG A 286 1.22 8.78 -27.26
C ARG A 286 0.70 7.82 -28.32
N GLY A 287 -0.61 7.60 -28.36
CA GLY A 287 -1.23 6.67 -29.32
C GLY A 287 -0.99 5.23 -28.93
N THR A 288 -1.00 4.35 -29.93
CA THR A 288 -0.81 2.91 -29.71
C THR A 288 0.67 2.59 -29.50
N MET A 289 0.96 1.82 -28.45
CA MET A 289 2.31 1.40 -28.07
C MET A 289 2.32 -0.09 -27.69
N ASP A 290 3.43 -0.77 -27.98
CA ASP A 290 3.72 -2.09 -27.44
C ASP A 290 4.38 -1.94 -26.07
N LEU A 291 3.72 -2.45 -25.03
CA LEU A 291 4.19 -2.40 -23.65
C LEU A 291 4.63 -3.77 -23.17
N ARG A 292 5.71 -3.85 -22.39
CA ARG A 292 6.16 -5.11 -21.78
C ARG A 292 5.24 -5.45 -20.63
N MET A 293 4.71 -6.66 -20.69
CA MET A 293 3.88 -7.24 -19.67
C MET A 293 4.57 -8.48 -19.08
N ILE A 294 4.38 -8.69 -17.78
CA ILE A 294 4.74 -9.94 -17.11
C ILE A 294 3.60 -10.45 -16.24
N LEU A 295 3.30 -11.74 -16.34
CA LEU A 295 2.51 -12.49 -15.37
C LEU A 295 3.47 -13.32 -14.51
N LEU A 296 3.41 -13.13 -13.19
CA LEU A 296 4.21 -13.83 -12.20
C LEU A 296 3.32 -14.67 -11.29
N HIS A 297 3.80 -15.86 -10.92
CA HIS A 297 3.27 -16.61 -9.80
C HIS A 297 4.22 -16.47 -8.62
N SER A 298 3.86 -15.69 -7.61
CA SER A 298 4.77 -15.39 -6.50
C SER A 298 4.03 -14.90 -5.26
N ASP A 299 4.48 -15.37 -4.09
CA ASP A 299 4.12 -14.82 -2.78
C ASP A 299 5.12 -13.78 -2.28
N ASN A 300 6.19 -13.53 -3.05
CA ASN A 300 7.22 -12.59 -2.67
C ASN A 300 6.63 -11.15 -2.67
N PRO A 301 6.70 -10.43 -1.54
CA PRO A 301 6.11 -9.08 -1.43
C PRO A 301 6.75 -8.06 -2.38
N HIS A 302 7.94 -8.35 -2.92
CA HIS A 302 8.65 -7.50 -3.87
C HIS A 302 8.41 -7.83 -5.34
N ALA A 303 7.63 -8.87 -5.66
CA ALA A 303 7.42 -9.32 -7.03
C ALA A 303 7.01 -8.18 -7.99
N ALA A 304 6.11 -7.28 -7.56
CA ALA A 304 5.69 -6.13 -8.37
C ALA A 304 6.83 -5.13 -8.64
N SER A 305 7.61 -4.81 -7.61
CA SER A 305 8.73 -3.85 -7.72
C SER A 305 9.89 -4.45 -8.51
N ALA A 306 10.21 -5.72 -8.28
CA ALA A 306 11.23 -6.46 -9.01
C ALA A 306 10.87 -6.60 -10.50
N ALA A 307 9.62 -6.94 -10.82
CA ALA A 307 9.12 -7.03 -12.20
C ALA A 307 9.36 -5.76 -13.01
N ARG A 308 9.10 -4.58 -12.40
CA ARG A 308 9.29 -3.27 -13.03
C ARG A 308 10.76 -2.82 -13.07
N HIS A 309 11.62 -3.39 -12.25
CA HIS A 309 13.03 -3.04 -12.20
C HIS A 309 13.73 -3.47 -13.51
N GLU A 310 14.73 -2.68 -13.95
CA GLU A 310 15.46 -2.94 -15.20
C GLU A 310 16.14 -4.32 -15.24
N LYS A 311 16.60 -4.79 -14.07
CA LYS A 311 17.19 -6.12 -13.92
C LYS A 311 16.16 -7.23 -13.77
N GLY A 312 14.89 -6.93 -13.49
CA GLY A 312 13.85 -7.94 -13.48
C GLY A 312 13.35 -8.16 -14.90
N ALA A 313 12.19 -7.59 -15.22
CA ALA A 313 11.63 -7.61 -16.57
C ALA A 313 11.51 -6.21 -17.21
N GLY A 314 11.73 -5.14 -16.43
CA GLY A 314 11.43 -3.78 -16.88
C GLY A 314 9.96 -3.60 -17.28
N ALA A 315 9.04 -4.41 -16.74
CA ALA A 315 7.67 -4.48 -17.22
C ALA A 315 6.90 -3.18 -16.94
N GLU A 316 6.09 -2.73 -17.91
CA GLU A 316 5.15 -1.63 -17.73
C GLU A 316 3.81 -2.10 -17.16
N ILE A 317 3.46 -3.38 -17.34
CA ILE A 317 2.25 -4.02 -16.84
C ILE A 317 2.65 -5.29 -16.09
N VAL A 318 2.20 -5.43 -14.85
CA VAL A 318 2.55 -6.57 -13.98
C VAL A 318 1.28 -7.21 -13.46
N PHE A 319 1.09 -8.48 -13.78
CA PHE A 319 0.10 -9.35 -13.17
C PHE A 319 0.80 -10.29 -12.19
N ILE A 320 0.22 -10.49 -11.02
CA ILE A 320 0.74 -11.41 -9.99
C ILE A 320 -0.39 -12.31 -9.56
N ARG A 321 -0.15 -13.63 -9.54
CA ARG A 321 -1.00 -14.62 -8.88
C ARG A 321 -0.22 -15.20 -7.69
N LYS A 322 -0.78 -15.11 -6.50
CA LYS A 322 -0.22 -15.74 -5.29
C LYS A 322 -0.50 -17.24 -5.30
N SER A 323 0.24 -18.01 -4.51
CA SER A 323 -0.03 -19.46 -4.33
C SER A 323 -1.44 -19.71 -3.80
N THR A 324 -1.95 -18.78 -2.99
CA THR A 324 -3.33 -18.78 -2.46
C THR A 324 -4.41 -18.53 -3.51
N GLY A 325 -4.05 -18.18 -4.76
CA GLY A 325 -4.98 -17.86 -5.85
C GLY A 325 -5.36 -16.38 -5.95
N HIS A 326 -5.01 -15.56 -4.95
CA HIS A 326 -5.21 -14.12 -4.99
C HIS A 326 -4.42 -13.47 -6.13
N ILE A 327 -5.02 -12.46 -6.75
CA ILE A 327 -4.42 -11.75 -7.89
C ILE A 327 -4.14 -10.27 -7.58
N ALA A 328 -3.11 -9.72 -8.20
CA ALA A 328 -2.81 -8.30 -8.19
C ALA A 328 -2.38 -7.81 -9.58
N VAL A 329 -2.80 -6.62 -9.96
CA VAL A 329 -2.42 -5.98 -11.23
C VAL A 329 -1.88 -4.59 -10.96
N PHE A 330 -0.70 -4.29 -11.51
CA PHE A 330 -0.03 -3.02 -11.40
C PHE A 330 0.38 -2.51 -12.78
N VAL A 331 0.29 -1.20 -12.99
CA VAL A 331 0.72 -0.54 -14.23
C VAL A 331 1.72 0.58 -13.93
N ASN A 332 2.53 0.94 -14.93
CA ASN A 332 3.45 2.05 -14.84
C ASN A 332 2.69 3.39 -14.82
N GLN A 333 2.72 4.07 -13.68
CA GLN A 333 2.01 5.33 -13.43
C GLN A 333 2.47 6.46 -14.38
N ASN A 334 3.72 6.42 -14.85
CA ASN A 334 4.24 7.43 -15.79
C ASN A 334 3.58 7.36 -17.18
N LEU A 335 2.93 6.24 -17.50
CA LEU A 335 2.19 6.07 -18.75
C LEU A 335 0.72 6.49 -18.64
N ARG A 336 0.23 6.83 -17.44
CA ARG A 336 -1.20 7.17 -17.21
C ARG A 336 -2.18 6.12 -17.75
N LEU A 337 -1.76 4.86 -17.77
CA LEU A 337 -2.62 3.75 -18.16
C LEU A 337 -3.73 3.56 -17.13
N THR A 338 -4.97 3.40 -17.60
CA THR A 338 -6.08 2.97 -16.74
C THR A 338 -6.21 1.45 -16.74
N VAL A 339 -6.47 0.88 -15.56
CA VAL A 339 -6.81 -0.55 -15.40
C VAL A 339 -8.33 -0.76 -15.35
N SER A 340 -9.15 0.28 -15.56
CA SER A 340 -10.60 0.19 -15.43
C SER A 340 -11.20 -0.91 -16.32
N ASN A 341 -10.74 -1.09 -17.56
CA ASN A 341 -11.22 -2.18 -18.41
C ASN A 341 -10.72 -3.56 -17.97
N VAL A 342 -9.49 -3.66 -17.46
CA VAL A 342 -8.97 -4.89 -16.82
C VAL A 342 -9.86 -5.28 -15.63
N VAL A 343 -10.24 -4.32 -14.78
CA VAL A 343 -11.16 -4.52 -13.65
C VAL A 343 -12.52 -5.02 -14.14
N ARG A 344 -13.08 -4.40 -15.18
CA ARG A 344 -14.37 -4.80 -15.76
C ARG A 344 -14.34 -6.24 -16.26
N MET A 345 -13.28 -6.61 -16.97
CA MET A 345 -13.08 -7.97 -17.47
C MET A 345 -12.94 -8.98 -16.33
N LEU A 346 -12.11 -8.68 -15.32
CA LEU A 346 -11.94 -9.54 -14.14
C LEU A 346 -13.25 -9.74 -13.38
N ARG A 347 -13.96 -8.65 -13.08
CA ARG A 347 -15.26 -8.73 -12.40
C ARG A 347 -16.29 -9.47 -13.22
N PHE A 348 -16.31 -9.27 -14.54
CA PHE A 348 -17.21 -10.02 -15.41
C PHE A 348 -16.93 -11.53 -15.34
N LEU A 349 -15.67 -11.96 -15.34
CA LEU A 349 -15.34 -13.38 -15.24
C LEU A 349 -15.72 -13.99 -13.88
N GLU A 350 -15.68 -13.20 -12.81
CA GLU A 350 -16.09 -13.59 -11.45
C GLU A 350 -17.61 -13.60 -11.23
N LEU A 351 -18.41 -12.98 -12.11
CA LEU A 351 -19.87 -12.95 -11.97
C LEU A 351 -20.48 -14.36 -12.07
N PRO A 352 -21.47 -14.73 -11.24
CA PRO A 352 -22.12 -16.03 -11.32
C PRO A 352 -22.78 -16.25 -12.70
N LYS A 353 -22.45 -17.36 -13.35
CA LYS A 353 -22.94 -17.73 -14.70
C LYS A 353 -24.13 -18.69 -14.62
N ARG A 354 -25.01 -18.68 -15.64
CA ARG A 354 -26.13 -19.63 -15.74
C ARG A 354 -25.68 -20.97 -16.34
N GLY A 355 -26.18 -22.09 -15.78
CA GLY A 355 -26.06 -23.45 -16.31
C GLY A 355 -24.73 -24.14 -15.98
N GLU A 356 -24.70 -25.48 -15.94
CA GLU A 356 -23.46 -26.28 -15.73
C GLU A 356 -22.55 -26.28 -16.97
N ASP A 357 -23.10 -25.98 -18.15
CA ASP A 357 -22.42 -26.07 -19.45
C ASP A 357 -21.55 -24.85 -19.81
N TRP A 358 -21.42 -23.84 -18.93
CA TRP A 358 -20.60 -22.65 -19.20
C TRP A 358 -19.12 -22.98 -19.45
N GLN A 359 -18.67 -24.15 -18.97
CA GLN A 359 -17.32 -24.67 -19.21
C GLN A 359 -17.13 -25.13 -20.66
N THR A 360 -18.21 -25.38 -21.42
CA THR A 360 -18.17 -26.02 -22.76
C THR A 360 -18.61 -25.11 -23.92
N ASP A 361 -19.46 -24.10 -23.71
CA ASP A 361 -19.80 -23.09 -24.75
C ASP A 361 -19.58 -21.65 -24.22
N PRO A 362 -18.54 -20.94 -24.69
CA PRO A 362 -18.26 -19.55 -24.32
C PRO A 362 -19.41 -18.57 -24.58
N ARG A 363 -20.31 -18.89 -25.51
CA ARG A 363 -21.46 -18.04 -25.88
C ARG A 363 -22.59 -18.11 -24.85
N ASN A 364 -22.57 -19.10 -23.96
CA ASN A 364 -23.58 -19.29 -22.91
C ASN A 364 -23.19 -18.64 -21.58
N ARG A 365 -22.15 -17.77 -21.56
CA ARG A 365 -21.65 -17.04 -20.37
C ARG A 365 -22.56 -15.88 -19.94
N GLN A 366 -23.88 -16.03 -20.06
CA GLN A 366 -24.79 -14.99 -19.60
C GLN A 366 -24.76 -14.93 -18.07
N SER A 367 -24.40 -13.76 -17.55
CA SER A 367 -24.44 -13.48 -16.11
C SER A 367 -25.86 -13.67 -15.58
N THR A 368 -26.00 -14.31 -14.42
CA THR A 368 -27.27 -14.36 -13.67
C THR A 368 -27.65 -13.00 -13.08
N VAL A 369 -26.65 -12.14 -12.90
CA VAL A 369 -26.77 -10.79 -12.33
C VAL A 369 -26.85 -9.78 -13.47
N ALA A 370 -27.86 -8.90 -13.45
CA ALA A 370 -27.92 -7.76 -14.35
C ALA A 370 -26.81 -6.75 -13.97
N PHE A 371 -26.10 -6.23 -14.96
CA PHE A 371 -25.03 -5.27 -14.75
C PHE A 371 -24.92 -4.33 -15.95
N GLU A 372 -24.40 -3.13 -15.69
CA GLU A 372 -23.94 -2.21 -16.72
C GLU A 372 -22.41 -2.30 -16.83
N TRP A 373 -21.86 -2.38 -18.04
CA TRP A 373 -20.40 -2.53 -18.25
C TRP A 373 -19.60 -1.43 -17.55
N ALA A 374 -20.13 -0.20 -17.55
CA ALA A 374 -19.51 0.93 -16.89
C ALA A 374 -19.39 0.73 -15.36
N GLU A 375 -20.38 0.07 -14.75
CA GLU A 375 -20.44 -0.14 -13.29
C GLU A 375 -19.39 -1.11 -12.78
N LEU A 376 -19.07 -2.14 -13.56
CA LEU A 376 -17.97 -3.05 -13.22
C LEU A 376 -16.63 -2.30 -13.10
N GLY A 377 -16.48 -1.12 -13.71
CA GLY A 377 -15.26 -0.33 -13.64
C GLY A 377 -15.22 0.70 -12.50
N LYS A 378 -16.21 0.74 -11.61
CA LYS A 378 -16.23 1.69 -10.48
C LYS A 378 -15.18 1.29 -9.41
N PRO A 379 -14.43 2.26 -8.84
CA PRO A 379 -13.51 2.00 -7.72
C PRO A 379 -14.21 1.39 -6.51
N GLY A 380 -13.44 0.72 -5.65
CA GLY A 380 -13.93 0.07 -4.44
C GLY A 380 -14.40 -1.36 -4.69
N ASP A 381 -15.47 -1.74 -4.02
CA ASP A 381 -16.00 -3.11 -3.99
C ASP A 381 -17.15 -3.28 -4.98
N PHE A 382 -17.35 -4.52 -5.43
CA PHE A 382 -18.51 -4.88 -6.24
C PHE A 382 -19.19 -6.08 -5.59
N SER A 383 -20.46 -5.96 -5.23
CA SER A 383 -21.17 -6.90 -4.34
C SER A 383 -21.16 -8.36 -4.80
N ASN A 384 -20.98 -8.60 -6.11
CA ASN A 384 -20.94 -9.94 -6.70
C ASN A 384 -19.55 -10.31 -7.23
N SER A 385 -18.48 -9.72 -6.72
CA SER A 385 -17.11 -10.05 -7.12
C SER A 385 -16.10 -9.84 -6.00
N ASN A 386 -15.13 -10.74 -5.91
CA ASN A 386 -14.01 -10.65 -4.97
C ASN A 386 -12.93 -9.63 -5.42
N ILE A 387 -13.12 -8.93 -6.55
CA ILE A 387 -12.15 -8.00 -7.12
C ILE A 387 -12.33 -6.59 -6.52
N HIS A 388 -11.30 -6.13 -5.81
CA HIS A 388 -11.15 -4.76 -5.36
C HIS A 388 -10.46 -3.91 -6.43
N TYR A 389 -11.02 -2.75 -6.75
CA TYR A 389 -10.37 -1.78 -7.60
C TYR A 389 -9.92 -0.56 -6.80
N PHE A 390 -8.61 -0.46 -6.60
CA PHE A 390 -8.01 0.68 -5.94
C PHE A 390 -7.63 1.74 -6.96
N LYS A 391 -8.28 2.91 -6.86
CA LYS A 391 -8.01 4.08 -7.70
C LYS A 391 -7.60 5.24 -6.81
N ALA A 392 -6.32 5.58 -6.82
CA ALA A 392 -5.77 6.76 -6.16
C ALA A 392 -5.39 7.83 -7.19
N GLN A 393 -5.16 9.05 -6.73
CA GLN A 393 -4.75 10.17 -7.58
C GLN A 393 -3.44 9.87 -8.35
N ASP A 394 -2.51 9.16 -7.71
CA ASP A 394 -1.17 8.89 -8.26
C ASP A 394 -1.07 7.52 -8.96
N GLY A 395 -2.15 6.74 -9.02
CA GLY A 395 -2.12 5.47 -9.73
C GLY A 395 -3.31 4.55 -9.48
N GLU A 396 -3.38 3.52 -10.32
CA GLU A 396 -4.44 2.51 -10.28
C GLU A 396 -3.84 1.13 -10.07
N SER A 397 -4.48 0.31 -9.23
CA SER A 397 -4.14 -1.09 -9.05
C SER A 397 -5.39 -1.93 -8.83
N VAL A 398 -5.29 -3.21 -9.21
CA VAL A 398 -6.34 -4.19 -8.96
C VAL A 398 -5.83 -5.17 -7.93
N LEU A 399 -6.63 -5.45 -6.91
CA LEU A 399 -6.29 -6.37 -5.83
C LEU A 399 -7.46 -7.31 -5.58
N ASN A 400 -7.20 -8.58 -5.46
CA ASN A 400 -8.11 -9.56 -4.89
C ASN A 400 -7.49 -9.97 -3.57
N GLY A 401 -7.93 -9.34 -2.47
CA GLY A 401 -7.30 -9.45 -1.16
C GLY A 401 -6.03 -8.59 -0.99
N SER A 402 -5.89 -7.99 0.19
CA SER A 402 -4.69 -7.24 0.61
C SER A 402 -4.59 -7.22 2.14
N ALA A 403 -3.49 -6.68 2.67
CA ALA A 403 -3.39 -6.45 4.12
C ALA A 403 -4.49 -5.51 4.63
N THR A 404 -4.89 -4.53 3.81
CA THR A 404 -5.98 -3.57 4.09
C THR A 404 -7.38 -4.12 3.76
N ARG A 405 -7.47 -5.30 3.16
CA ARG A 405 -8.73 -5.97 2.83
C ARG A 405 -8.58 -7.48 3.04
N PRO A 406 -8.44 -7.91 4.31
CA PRO A 406 -8.29 -9.32 4.66
C PRO A 406 -9.61 -10.09 4.42
N GLY A 407 -9.53 -11.42 4.43
CA GLY A 407 -10.71 -12.31 4.38
C GLY A 407 -11.43 -12.40 3.03
N ILE A 408 -10.91 -11.75 1.99
CA ILE A 408 -11.42 -11.89 0.61
C ILE A 408 -11.08 -13.29 0.09
N LEU A 409 -12.02 -13.89 -0.65
CA LEU A 409 -11.78 -15.19 -1.28
C LEU A 409 -10.83 -15.05 -2.48
N PRO A 410 -9.94 -16.05 -2.71
CA PRO A 410 -9.12 -16.11 -3.92
C PRO A 410 -9.95 -16.04 -5.20
N SER A 411 -9.37 -15.43 -6.23
CA SER A 411 -9.97 -15.35 -7.56
C SER A 411 -9.97 -16.70 -8.26
N GLU A 412 -11.11 -17.04 -8.88
CA GLU A 412 -11.26 -18.24 -9.70
C GLU A 412 -10.74 -18.05 -11.13
N VAL A 413 -10.48 -16.79 -11.54
CA VAL A 413 -9.96 -16.47 -12.87
C VAL A 413 -8.59 -17.12 -13.06
N CYS A 414 -8.46 -18.08 -13.98
CA CYS A 414 -7.19 -18.79 -14.24
C CYS A 414 -6.12 -17.92 -14.93
N SER A 415 -4.88 -18.40 -14.96
CA SER A 415 -3.75 -17.66 -15.54
C SER A 415 -3.89 -17.38 -17.04
N GLU A 416 -4.50 -18.29 -17.79
CA GLU A 416 -4.78 -18.12 -19.22
C GLU A 416 -5.75 -16.96 -19.45
N ALA A 417 -6.79 -16.86 -18.62
CA ALA A 417 -7.73 -15.75 -18.67
C ALA A 417 -7.07 -14.42 -18.24
N LEU A 418 -6.14 -14.44 -17.27
CA LEU A 418 -5.36 -13.24 -16.92
C LEU A 418 -4.50 -12.76 -18.09
N LEU A 419 -3.87 -13.66 -18.84
CA LEU A 419 -3.09 -13.32 -20.04
C LEU A 419 -3.98 -12.77 -21.15
N GLU A 420 -5.16 -13.34 -21.37
CA GLU A 420 -6.15 -12.82 -22.31
C GLU A 420 -6.58 -11.39 -21.95
N ILE A 421 -6.88 -11.15 -20.67
CA ILE A 421 -7.22 -9.81 -20.15
C ILE A 421 -6.04 -8.86 -20.33
N ALA A 422 -4.81 -9.29 -20.06
CA ALA A 422 -3.62 -8.45 -20.22
C ALA A 422 -3.41 -8.02 -21.69
N ARG A 423 -3.68 -8.92 -22.64
CA ARG A 423 -3.58 -8.64 -24.09
C ARG A 423 -4.70 -7.74 -24.62
N THR A 424 -5.85 -7.73 -23.97
CA THR A 424 -7.05 -7.06 -24.47
C THR A 424 -7.40 -5.78 -23.73
N GLY A 425 -7.17 -5.73 -22.41
CA GLY A 425 -7.70 -4.73 -21.49
C GLY A 425 -7.14 -3.31 -21.65
N PHE A 426 -6.12 -3.11 -22.48
CA PHE A 426 -5.45 -1.82 -22.65
C PHE A 426 -5.63 -1.18 -24.05
N HIS A 427 -6.35 -1.83 -24.97
CA HIS A 427 -6.58 -1.29 -26.32
C HIS A 427 -8.07 -1.37 -26.73
N PRO A 428 -8.73 -0.26 -27.13
CA PRO A 428 -10.18 -0.24 -27.34
C PRO A 428 -10.70 -1.20 -28.42
N ARG A 429 -9.90 -1.45 -29.46
CA ARG A 429 -10.25 -2.42 -30.52
C ARG A 429 -10.30 -3.85 -29.94
N SER A 430 -9.29 -4.19 -29.14
CA SER A 430 -9.17 -5.50 -28.48
C SER A 430 -10.25 -5.69 -27.42
N ILE A 431 -10.57 -4.63 -26.65
CA ILE A 431 -11.71 -4.63 -25.71
C ILE A 431 -13.02 -4.91 -26.45
N GLY A 432 -13.27 -4.24 -27.59
CA GLY A 432 -14.48 -4.44 -28.39
C GLY A 432 -14.64 -5.87 -28.88
N ARG A 433 -13.55 -6.48 -29.34
CA ARG A 433 -13.52 -7.88 -29.76
C ARG A 433 -13.82 -8.81 -28.59
N TRP A 434 -13.12 -8.62 -27.46
CA TRP A 434 -13.31 -9.41 -26.25
C TRP A 434 -14.76 -9.34 -25.74
N MET A 435 -15.37 -8.15 -25.72
CA MET A 435 -16.77 -7.97 -25.35
C MET A 435 -17.71 -8.76 -26.28
N ALA A 436 -17.48 -8.70 -27.59
CA ALA A 436 -18.29 -9.42 -28.57
C ALA A 436 -18.18 -10.95 -28.40
N GLU A 437 -16.97 -11.46 -28.15
CA GLU A 437 -16.70 -12.89 -27.89
C GLU A 437 -17.38 -13.37 -26.60
N HIS A 438 -17.57 -12.48 -25.63
CA HIS A 438 -18.24 -12.76 -24.35
C HIS A 438 -19.73 -12.40 -24.35
N GLY A 439 -20.32 -12.07 -25.50
CA GLY A 439 -21.74 -11.74 -25.62
C GLY A 439 -22.15 -10.44 -24.90
N ILE A 440 -21.20 -9.57 -24.58
CA ILE A 440 -21.46 -8.29 -23.93
C ILE A 440 -21.82 -7.28 -25.01
N GLN A 441 -23.10 -6.90 -25.06
CA GLN A 441 -23.54 -5.85 -25.96
C GLN A 441 -22.91 -4.53 -25.55
N ARG A 442 -22.31 -3.82 -26.51
CA ARG A 442 -21.99 -2.41 -26.30
C ARG A 442 -23.32 -1.70 -26.11
N SER A 443 -23.54 -1.14 -24.92
CA SER A 443 -24.64 -0.22 -24.71
C SER A 443 -24.45 0.92 -25.71
N GLU A 444 -25.17 0.89 -26.82
CA GLU A 444 -25.24 2.02 -27.74
C GLU A 444 -25.89 3.15 -26.95
N ARG A 445 -25.09 3.96 -26.24
CA ARG A 445 -25.47 5.36 -26.08
C ARG A 445 -25.35 5.97 -27.46
N ARG A 446 -26.34 5.71 -28.33
CA ARG A 446 -26.64 6.63 -29.41
C ARG A 446 -26.82 7.98 -28.71
N PRO A 447 -26.10 9.04 -29.11
CA PRO A 447 -26.44 10.37 -28.62
C PRO A 447 -27.94 10.54 -28.84
N GLU A 448 -28.67 10.85 -27.78
CA GLU A 448 -30.11 11.09 -27.88
C GLU A 448 -30.30 12.18 -28.95
N ASN A 449 -30.84 11.76 -30.09
CA ASN A 449 -31.21 12.67 -31.14
C ASN A 449 -32.42 13.42 -30.59
N ASP A 450 -32.26 14.71 -30.30
CA ASP A 450 -33.24 15.51 -29.56
C ASP A 450 -34.54 15.81 -30.33
N GLY A 451 -34.83 15.03 -31.37
CA GLY A 451 -35.96 15.23 -32.27
C GLY A 451 -35.76 16.39 -33.27
N ASN A 452 -34.73 17.23 -33.11
CA ASN A 452 -34.48 18.39 -33.96
C ASN A 452 -33.23 18.27 -34.86
N GLY A 453 -32.57 17.11 -34.89
CA GLY A 453 -31.38 16.90 -35.71
C GLY A 453 -30.14 17.65 -35.20
N GLN A 454 -30.18 18.19 -33.97
CA GLN A 454 -28.99 18.71 -33.30
C GLN A 454 -28.51 17.68 -32.27
N ILE A 455 -27.28 17.22 -32.47
CA ILE A 455 -26.58 16.41 -31.47
C ILE A 455 -26.33 17.34 -30.27
N LYS A 456 -27.13 17.21 -29.20
CA LYS A 456 -26.83 17.91 -27.95
C LYS A 456 -25.47 17.40 -27.44
N PRO A 457 -24.49 18.29 -27.20
CA PRO A 457 -23.25 17.87 -26.58
C PRO A 457 -23.58 17.32 -25.19
N VAL A 458 -23.29 16.04 -24.98
CA VAL A 458 -23.28 15.44 -23.65
C VAL A 458 -22.32 16.27 -22.79
N ASN A 459 -22.80 16.68 -21.62
CA ASN A 459 -22.09 17.54 -20.69
C ASN A 459 -20.67 16.99 -20.44
N PRO A 460 -19.60 17.73 -20.79
CA PRO A 460 -18.25 17.18 -20.86
C PRO A 460 -17.60 17.22 -19.48
N SER A 461 -17.92 16.24 -18.65
CA SER A 461 -16.98 15.79 -17.63
C SER A 461 -16.64 14.34 -17.93
N VAL A 462 -15.45 14.14 -18.52
CA VAL A 462 -14.81 12.84 -18.79
C VAL A 462 -15.31 12.09 -20.04
N SER A 463 -14.85 12.45 -21.26
CA SER A 463 -14.60 11.47 -22.35
C SER A 463 -14.07 12.02 -23.69
N LYS A 464 -13.91 13.34 -23.92
CA LYS A 464 -13.67 13.86 -25.28
C LYS A 464 -12.30 13.56 -25.92
N GLU A 465 -11.30 13.15 -25.16
CA GLU A 465 -9.95 12.90 -25.73
C GLU A 465 -9.74 11.48 -26.27
N VAL A 466 -10.54 10.49 -25.84
CA VAL A 466 -10.37 9.09 -26.27
C VAL A 466 -11.19 8.76 -27.53
N GLU A 467 -12.36 9.38 -27.72
CA GLU A 467 -13.20 9.12 -28.91
C GLU A 467 -12.59 9.70 -30.20
N THR A 468 -11.95 10.87 -30.14
CA THR A 468 -11.33 11.49 -31.33
C THR A 468 -10.12 10.71 -31.84
N ALA A 469 -9.47 9.92 -30.98
CA ALA A 469 -8.35 9.05 -31.37
C ALA A 469 -8.83 7.76 -32.06
N LEU A 470 -10.02 7.26 -31.72
CA LEU A 470 -10.57 6.03 -32.28
C LEU A 470 -11.02 6.20 -33.74
N ASP A 471 -11.63 7.34 -34.05
CA ASP A 471 -12.12 7.63 -35.41
C ASP A 471 -11.00 7.93 -36.40
N LYS A 472 -9.84 8.42 -35.93
CA LYS A 472 -8.64 8.60 -36.77
C LYS A 472 -7.87 7.31 -37.02
N ALA A 473 -7.84 6.38 -36.06
CA ALA A 473 -7.13 5.11 -36.19
C ALA A 473 -7.90 4.04 -36.98
N VAL A 474 -9.18 4.25 -37.26
CA VAL A 474 -9.99 3.38 -38.14
C VAL A 474 -10.00 3.90 -39.59
N ALA A 475 -9.57 5.14 -39.81
CA ALA A 475 -9.49 5.79 -41.13
C ALA A 475 -8.07 5.76 -41.76
N GLN A 476 -7.10 5.14 -41.07
CA GLN A 476 -5.75 4.79 -41.57
C GLN A 476 -5.56 3.28 -41.44
#